data_AF-N1UQM7-F1
#
_entry.id   AF-N1UQM7-F1
#
_cell.length_a   1.000
_cell.length_b   1.000
_cell.length_c   1.000
_cell.angle_alpha   90.00
_cell.angle_beta   90.00
_cell.angle_gamma   90.00
#
_symmetry.space_group_name_H-M   'P 1'
#
loop_
_entity.id
_entity.type
_entity.pdbx_description
1 polymer ?
#
loop_
_entity_poly.entity_id
_entity_poly.type
_entity_poly.pdbx_seq_one_letter_code
_entity_poly.pdbx_strand_id
1 'polypeptide(L)'
;MVTHPIFSTSITFLPGKMDGRLPVTLERIDDRSQEISKFGAFYANLLLRARVDTTEKVRDKEIFNKFKNSHFAKEDFLKICSELSTDFLVRDELGFQNNITLDRTLYDCSQRRLEEFHLSEKSDLFILMRSMTERSFPWIPFKKRQTIASVSNQSSRELIFVIDLSPSFQREREEWVRFVKNTSWDSLTGIRIVTFSEGKISILPKASSLAELRTQIGSLKSFGKSNLDDLSEALLNIKRSLVGSVSKSQEVVILTNAKGKSLILL
;
A
#
# COMPACT_ATOMS: atom_id res chain seq x y z
N MET A 1 -10.15 0.02 17.95
CA MET A 1 -10.75 0.49 16.69
C MET A 1 -9.80 0.16 15.55
N VAL A 2 -10.20 -0.71 14.64
CA VAL A 2 -9.41 -1.12 13.47
C VAL A 2 -9.53 0.01 12.45
N THR A 3 -8.46 0.79 12.23
CA THR A 3 -8.45 1.82 11.19
C THR A 3 -8.33 1.14 9.83
N HIS A 4 -9.44 1.09 9.08
CA HIS A 4 -9.43 0.66 7.70
C HIS A 4 -8.72 1.72 6.84
N PRO A 5 -7.75 1.35 5.99
CA PRO A 5 -7.22 2.26 4.99
C PRO A 5 -8.35 2.77 4.10
N ILE A 6 -8.34 4.06 3.77
CA ILE A 6 -9.17 4.60 2.70
C ILE A 6 -8.60 4.02 1.40
N PHE A 7 -9.11 2.86 0.99
CA PHE A 7 -8.81 2.29 -0.31
C PHE A 7 -9.66 3.02 -1.34
N SER A 8 -9.03 3.68 -2.30
CA SER A 8 -9.73 4.32 -3.43
C SER A 8 -10.29 3.33 -4.43
N THR A 9 -9.92 2.05 -4.31
CA THR A 9 -10.27 1.01 -5.27
C THR A 9 -10.63 -0.27 -4.53
N SER A 10 -11.75 -0.85 -4.92
CA SER A 10 -12.35 -2.07 -4.40
C SER A 10 -12.45 -3.11 -5.50
N ILE A 11 -12.08 -4.34 -5.16
CA ILE A 11 -12.00 -5.48 -6.08
C ILE A 11 -12.75 -6.63 -5.43
N THR A 12 -13.70 -7.23 -6.15
CA THR A 12 -14.39 -8.44 -5.70
C THR A 12 -14.08 -9.61 -6.62
N PHE A 13 -13.55 -10.68 -6.05
CA PHE A 13 -13.31 -11.93 -6.75
C PHE A 13 -14.56 -12.80 -6.71
N LEU A 14 -15.11 -13.08 -7.89
CA LEU A 14 -16.22 -13.98 -8.14
C LEU A 14 -15.77 -15.44 -8.12
N PRO A 15 -16.69 -16.40 -7.93
CA PRO A 15 -16.38 -17.82 -8.09
C PRO A 15 -15.75 -18.09 -9.44
N GLY A 16 -14.64 -18.83 -9.42
CA GLY A 16 -13.89 -19.20 -10.61
C GLY A 16 -14.20 -20.61 -11.10
N LYS A 17 -13.45 -21.07 -12.08
CA LYS A 17 -13.51 -22.44 -12.60
C LYS A 17 -12.14 -23.10 -12.61
N MET A 18 -12.10 -24.41 -12.35
CA MET A 18 -10.88 -25.21 -12.44
C MET A 18 -11.13 -26.43 -13.32
N ASP A 19 -10.32 -26.61 -14.36
CA ASP A 19 -10.41 -27.74 -15.28
C ASP A 19 -9.08 -28.48 -15.45
N GLY A 20 -9.15 -29.71 -15.94
CA GLY A 20 -7.98 -30.52 -16.29
C GLY A 20 -7.53 -31.50 -15.20
N ARG A 21 -6.28 -31.98 -15.31
CA ARG A 21 -5.66 -32.91 -14.37
C ARG A 21 -5.13 -32.15 -13.16
N LEU A 22 -5.99 -31.98 -12.17
CA LEU A 22 -5.67 -31.23 -10.97
C LEU A 22 -4.59 -31.93 -10.12
N PRO A 23 -3.68 -31.18 -9.49
CA PRO A 23 -2.86 -31.71 -8.40
C PRO A 23 -3.71 -32.29 -7.27
N VAL A 24 -3.24 -33.36 -6.62
CA VAL A 24 -3.92 -34.06 -5.52
C VAL A 24 -4.35 -33.11 -4.38
N THR A 25 -3.60 -32.04 -4.15
CA THR A 25 -3.89 -31.01 -3.16
C THR A 25 -5.15 -30.20 -3.48
N LEU A 26 -5.48 -30.03 -4.76
CA LEU A 26 -6.67 -29.31 -5.24
C LEU A 26 -7.86 -30.24 -5.49
N GLU A 27 -7.63 -31.54 -5.69
CA GLU A 27 -8.70 -32.53 -5.85
C GLU A 27 -9.60 -32.66 -4.61
N ARG A 28 -9.02 -32.51 -3.41
CA ARG A 28 -9.69 -32.68 -2.11
C ARG A 28 -10.52 -31.49 -1.65
N ILE A 29 -10.62 -30.44 -2.46
CA ILE A 29 -11.34 -29.21 -2.12
C ILE A 29 -12.80 -29.35 -2.55
N ASP A 30 -13.73 -29.16 -1.60
CA ASP A 30 -15.17 -29.30 -1.82
C ASP A 30 -15.77 -28.20 -2.72
N ASP A 31 -15.48 -26.90 -2.48
CA ASP A 31 -15.93 -25.79 -3.35
C ASP A 31 -14.73 -25.13 -4.05
N ARG A 32 -14.24 -25.79 -5.10
CA ARG A 32 -13.09 -25.34 -5.90
C ARG A 32 -13.32 -23.95 -6.51
N SER A 33 -14.56 -23.61 -6.85
CA SER A 33 -14.91 -22.33 -7.44
C SER A 33 -14.65 -21.19 -6.45
N GLN A 34 -14.98 -21.39 -5.18
CA GLN A 34 -14.70 -20.42 -4.12
C GLN A 34 -13.21 -20.37 -3.76
N GLU A 35 -12.51 -21.50 -3.72
CA GLU A 35 -11.07 -21.49 -3.39
C GLU A 35 -10.23 -20.74 -4.43
N ILE A 36 -10.59 -20.82 -5.73
CA ILE A 36 -9.94 -20.00 -6.76
C ILE A 36 -10.14 -18.50 -6.48
N SER A 37 -11.36 -18.11 -6.15
CA SER A 37 -11.66 -16.69 -5.84
C SER A 37 -10.85 -16.18 -4.65
N LYS A 38 -10.67 -17.01 -3.61
CA LYS A 38 -9.83 -16.70 -2.44
C LYS A 38 -8.37 -16.60 -2.81
N PHE A 39 -7.90 -17.46 -3.70
CA PHE A 39 -6.51 -17.47 -4.11
C PHE A 39 -6.15 -16.25 -4.96
N GLY A 40 -7.04 -15.86 -5.88
CA GLY A 40 -6.94 -14.56 -6.58
C GLY A 40 -6.98 -13.38 -5.63
N ALA A 41 -7.96 -13.36 -4.71
CA ALA A 41 -8.09 -12.33 -3.70
C ALA A 41 -6.86 -12.24 -2.77
N PHE A 42 -6.24 -13.37 -2.44
CA PHE A 42 -5.02 -13.41 -1.64
C PHE A 42 -3.89 -12.65 -2.33
N TYR A 43 -3.64 -12.91 -3.61
CA TYR A 43 -2.58 -12.20 -4.35
C TYR A 43 -2.89 -10.73 -4.58
N ALA A 44 -4.14 -10.39 -4.91
CA ALA A 44 -4.56 -9.00 -5.01
C ALA A 44 -4.37 -8.27 -3.67
N ASN A 45 -4.76 -8.89 -2.55
CA ASN A 45 -4.56 -8.30 -1.23
C ASN A 45 -3.08 -8.26 -0.83
N LEU A 46 -2.26 -9.23 -1.25
CA LEU A 46 -0.83 -9.23 -0.98
C LEU A 46 -0.12 -8.10 -1.74
N LEU A 47 -0.49 -7.88 -2.99
CA LEU A 47 0.26 -7.06 -3.94
C LEU A 47 -0.31 -5.66 -4.13
N LEU A 48 -1.61 -5.44 -3.96
CA LEU A 48 -2.29 -4.20 -4.35
C LEU A 48 -2.78 -3.41 -3.13
N ARG A 49 -2.75 -2.08 -3.22
CA ARG A 49 -3.40 -1.17 -2.26
C ARG A 49 -4.88 -1.00 -2.61
N ALA A 50 -5.63 -2.09 -2.54
CA ALA A 50 -7.07 -2.11 -2.78
C ALA A 50 -7.81 -2.80 -1.63
N ARG A 51 -9.09 -2.49 -1.48
CA ARG A 51 -10.01 -3.29 -0.67
C ARG A 51 -10.36 -4.52 -1.50
N VAL A 52 -9.98 -5.70 -1.03
CA VAL A 52 -10.23 -6.96 -1.75
C VAL A 52 -11.20 -7.80 -0.96
N ASP A 53 -12.30 -8.18 -1.60
CA ASP A 53 -13.36 -9.01 -1.03
C ASP A 53 -13.62 -10.25 -1.92
N THR A 54 -14.20 -11.30 -1.31
CA THR A 54 -14.70 -12.49 -1.99
C THR A 54 -16.20 -12.64 -1.76
N THR A 55 -16.85 -13.49 -2.55
CA THR A 55 -18.31 -13.64 -2.52
C THR A 55 -18.85 -14.44 -1.33
N GLU A 56 -17.99 -15.00 -0.47
CA GLU A 56 -18.42 -15.78 0.71
C GLU A 56 -19.23 -14.96 1.72
N LYS A 57 -19.00 -13.65 1.78
CA LYS A 57 -19.68 -12.73 2.71
C LYS A 57 -20.97 -12.15 2.13
N VAL A 58 -21.34 -12.52 0.90
CA VAL A 58 -22.51 -11.98 0.21
C VAL A 58 -23.74 -12.84 0.49
N ARG A 59 -24.86 -12.18 0.79
CA ARG A 59 -26.11 -12.85 1.24
C ARG A 59 -26.88 -13.50 0.10
N ASP A 60 -26.87 -12.89 -1.08
CA ASP A 60 -27.50 -13.45 -2.27
C ASP A 60 -26.52 -14.39 -2.95
N LYS A 61 -26.79 -15.70 -2.96
CA LYS A 61 -25.90 -16.72 -3.54
C LYS A 61 -26.27 -17.09 -4.97
N GLU A 62 -27.44 -16.68 -5.45
CA GLU A 62 -28.02 -17.19 -6.69
C GLU A 62 -27.29 -16.65 -7.92
N ILE A 63 -26.97 -15.36 -7.91
CA ILE A 63 -26.25 -14.71 -9.01
C ILE A 63 -24.79 -15.20 -9.13
N PHE A 64 -24.15 -15.51 -8.00
CA PHE A 64 -22.77 -15.99 -7.96
C PHE A 64 -22.63 -17.46 -8.37
N ASN A 65 -23.66 -18.27 -8.15
CA ASN A 65 -23.68 -19.66 -8.63
C ASN A 65 -23.60 -19.74 -10.16
N LYS A 66 -24.03 -18.70 -10.90
CA LYS A 66 -23.83 -18.65 -12.36
C LYS A 66 -22.36 -18.63 -12.77
N PHE A 67 -21.53 -17.91 -12.01
CA PHE A 67 -20.10 -17.73 -12.31
C PHE A 67 -19.24 -18.95 -11.97
N LYS A 68 -19.80 -19.94 -11.23
CA LYS A 68 -19.15 -21.24 -11.00
C LYS A 68 -18.92 -22.03 -12.29
N ASN A 69 -19.67 -21.72 -13.35
CA ASN A 69 -19.55 -22.35 -14.67
C ASN A 69 -18.95 -21.38 -15.70
N SER A 70 -18.60 -21.85 -16.89
CA SER A 70 -18.00 -21.02 -17.98
C SER A 70 -19.00 -20.15 -18.74
N HIS A 71 -20.30 -20.27 -18.49
CA HIS A 71 -21.33 -19.55 -19.26
C HIS A 71 -21.87 -18.38 -18.44
N PHE A 72 -21.39 -17.19 -18.75
CA PHE A 72 -21.88 -15.92 -18.21
C PHE A 72 -21.97 -14.92 -19.35
N ALA A 73 -22.95 -14.03 -19.27
CA ALA A 73 -23.09 -12.92 -20.20
C ALA A 73 -22.48 -11.65 -19.60
N LYS A 74 -22.14 -10.66 -20.43
CA LYS A 74 -21.62 -9.37 -19.93
C LYS A 74 -22.63 -8.69 -19.00
N GLU A 75 -23.92 -8.94 -19.23
CA GLU A 75 -25.06 -8.46 -18.47
C GLU A 75 -25.08 -9.03 -17.03
N ASP A 76 -24.53 -10.22 -16.80
CA ASP A 76 -24.44 -10.80 -15.46
C ASP A 76 -23.48 -9.99 -14.58
N PHE A 77 -22.37 -9.45 -15.14
CA PHE A 77 -21.47 -8.56 -14.40
C PHE A 77 -22.14 -7.22 -14.06
N LEU A 78 -22.90 -6.65 -14.99
CA LEU A 78 -23.63 -5.39 -14.77
C LEU A 78 -24.59 -5.51 -13.58
N LYS A 79 -25.31 -6.63 -13.50
CA LYS A 79 -26.23 -6.89 -12.39
C LYS A 79 -25.48 -6.96 -11.06
N ILE A 80 -24.35 -7.68 -10.99
CA ILE A 80 -23.53 -7.75 -9.77
C ILE A 80 -22.96 -6.37 -9.39
N CYS A 81 -22.47 -5.58 -10.34
CA CYS A 81 -21.97 -4.22 -10.07
C CYS A 81 -23.05 -3.30 -9.46
N SER A 82 -24.34 -3.55 -9.74
CA SER A 82 -25.43 -2.77 -9.13
C SER A 82 -25.74 -3.21 -7.69
N GLU A 83 -25.45 -4.46 -7.34
CA GLU A 83 -25.69 -5.04 -6.02
C GLU A 83 -24.49 -4.86 -5.07
N LEU A 84 -23.27 -4.89 -5.62
CA LEU A 84 -22.02 -4.71 -4.89
C LEU A 84 -21.45 -3.31 -5.15
N SER A 85 -21.19 -2.56 -4.09
CA SER A 85 -20.43 -1.30 -4.18
C SER A 85 -18.93 -1.60 -4.35
N THR A 86 -18.57 -2.18 -5.50
CA THR A 86 -17.19 -2.55 -5.88
C THR A 86 -16.80 -1.90 -7.20
N ASP A 87 -15.53 -1.53 -7.37
CA ASP A 87 -15.05 -0.89 -8.60
C ASP A 87 -14.74 -1.92 -9.69
N PHE A 88 -14.23 -3.09 -9.29
CA PHE A 88 -13.83 -4.15 -10.19
C PHE A 88 -14.40 -5.51 -9.76
N LEU A 89 -14.93 -6.26 -10.73
CA LEU A 89 -15.23 -7.68 -10.59
C LEU A 89 -14.18 -8.51 -11.30
N VAL A 90 -13.75 -9.60 -10.67
CA VAL A 90 -12.71 -10.49 -11.21
C VAL A 90 -13.21 -11.92 -11.19
N ARG A 91 -13.04 -12.65 -12.29
CA ARG A 91 -13.29 -14.08 -12.36
C ARG A 91 -12.08 -14.77 -12.97
N ASP A 92 -11.57 -15.78 -12.28
CA ASP A 92 -10.40 -16.56 -12.69
C ASP A 92 -10.82 -17.97 -13.15
N GLU A 93 -10.25 -18.45 -14.25
CA GLU A 93 -10.38 -19.81 -14.76
C GLU A 93 -8.99 -20.44 -14.90
N LEU A 94 -8.79 -21.57 -14.21
CA LEU A 94 -7.53 -22.29 -14.16
C LEU A 94 -7.61 -23.60 -14.93
N GLY A 95 -6.72 -23.79 -15.89
CA GLY A 95 -6.59 -25.04 -16.65
C GLY A 95 -5.30 -25.78 -16.33
N PHE A 96 -5.40 -27.03 -15.87
CA PHE A 96 -4.27 -27.91 -15.58
C PHE A 96 -4.14 -28.98 -16.66
N GLN A 97 -3.32 -28.73 -17.68
CA GLN A 97 -3.01 -29.71 -18.71
C GLN A 97 -1.50 -30.00 -18.71
N ASN A 98 -0.84 -29.84 -19.87
CA ASN A 98 0.62 -29.93 -19.96
C ASN A 98 1.32 -28.71 -19.31
N ASN A 99 0.64 -27.55 -19.34
CA ASN A 99 1.00 -26.34 -18.60
C ASN A 99 -0.20 -25.93 -17.73
N ILE A 100 0.06 -25.10 -16.73
CA ILE A 100 -0.95 -24.42 -15.93
C ILE A 100 -1.33 -23.13 -16.67
N THR A 101 -2.61 -22.96 -16.97
CA THR A 101 -3.15 -21.78 -17.64
C THR A 101 -4.06 -21.02 -16.69
N LEU A 102 -4.09 -19.71 -16.81
CA LEU A 102 -4.94 -18.82 -16.05
C LEU A 102 -5.55 -17.79 -17.01
N ASP A 103 -6.87 -17.85 -17.13
CA ASP A 103 -7.71 -16.86 -17.78
C ASP A 103 -8.36 -15.99 -16.71
N ARG A 104 -8.17 -14.67 -16.80
CA ARG A 104 -8.78 -13.70 -15.90
C ARG A 104 -9.70 -12.78 -16.68
N THR A 105 -10.97 -12.79 -16.32
CA THR A 105 -11.93 -11.77 -16.76
C THR A 105 -11.98 -10.67 -15.70
N LEU A 106 -11.68 -9.43 -16.10
CA LEU A 106 -11.75 -8.23 -15.28
C LEU A 106 -12.86 -7.33 -15.82
N TYR A 107 -13.80 -6.96 -14.96
CA TYR A 107 -14.89 -6.06 -15.32
C TYR A 107 -14.81 -4.77 -14.49
N ASP A 108 -14.67 -3.62 -15.17
CA ASP A 108 -14.75 -2.29 -14.58
C ASP A 108 -16.21 -1.87 -14.45
N CYS A 109 -16.72 -1.79 -13.22
CA CYS A 109 -18.11 -1.43 -12.93
C CYS A 109 -18.43 0.02 -13.31
N SER A 110 -17.44 0.92 -13.27
CA SER A 110 -17.61 2.34 -13.59
C SER A 110 -17.64 2.56 -15.10
N GLN A 111 -16.71 1.95 -15.83
CA GLN A 111 -16.58 2.10 -17.28
C GLN A 111 -17.41 1.08 -18.09
N ARG A 112 -18.01 0.09 -17.42
CA ARG A 112 -18.74 -1.03 -18.04
C ARG A 112 -17.91 -1.77 -19.08
N ARG A 113 -16.60 -1.86 -18.81
CA ARG A 113 -15.59 -2.45 -19.70
C ARG A 113 -15.20 -3.82 -19.19
N LEU A 114 -15.11 -4.79 -20.09
CA LEU A 114 -14.64 -6.14 -19.82
C LEU A 114 -13.27 -6.30 -20.50
N GLU A 115 -12.30 -6.79 -19.74
CA GLU A 115 -10.96 -7.11 -20.19
C GLU A 115 -10.62 -8.55 -19.84
N GLU A 116 -9.91 -9.22 -20.74
CA GLU A 116 -9.52 -10.61 -20.58
C GLU A 116 -8.00 -10.73 -20.65
N PHE A 117 -7.44 -11.49 -19.71
CA PHE A 117 -6.01 -11.73 -19.61
C PHE A 117 -5.77 -13.23 -19.63
N HIS A 118 -4.84 -13.66 -20.48
CA HIS A 118 -4.39 -15.04 -20.55
C HIS A 118 -2.90 -15.12 -20.18
N LEU A 119 -2.56 -16.05 -19.28
CA LEU A 119 -1.19 -16.43 -18.95
C LEU A 119 -1.07 -17.95 -18.84
N SER A 120 0.13 -18.46 -19.12
CA SER A 120 0.49 -19.87 -18.96
C SER A 120 1.84 -20.01 -18.29
N GLU A 121 1.98 -20.97 -17.37
CA GLU A 121 3.23 -21.31 -16.70
C GLU A 121 3.39 -22.84 -16.67
N LYS A 122 4.64 -23.34 -16.72
CA LYS A 122 4.88 -24.78 -16.84
C LYS A 122 4.45 -25.57 -15.60
N SER A 123 4.73 -25.05 -14.41
CA SER A 123 4.52 -25.83 -13.18
C SER A 123 4.21 -25.01 -11.93
N ASP A 124 4.34 -23.69 -11.96
CA ASP A 124 4.21 -22.86 -10.76
C ASP A 124 2.95 -22.00 -10.82
N LEU A 125 1.90 -22.51 -10.20
CA LEU A 125 0.63 -21.81 -10.04
C LEU A 125 0.76 -20.50 -9.23
N PHE A 126 1.68 -20.44 -8.25
CA PHE A 126 1.88 -19.27 -7.40
C PHE A 126 2.53 -18.12 -8.17
N ILE A 127 3.54 -18.43 -9.00
CA ILE A 127 4.13 -17.47 -9.94
C ILE A 127 3.07 -17.00 -10.93
N LEU A 128 2.29 -17.92 -11.50
CA LEU A 128 1.24 -17.59 -12.47
C LEU A 128 0.20 -16.61 -11.90
N MET A 129 -0.33 -16.87 -10.71
CA MET A 129 -1.31 -15.97 -10.05
C MET A 129 -0.73 -14.60 -9.70
N ARG A 130 0.53 -14.59 -9.24
CA ARG A 130 1.24 -13.35 -8.96
C ARG A 130 1.38 -12.51 -10.23
N SER A 131 1.94 -13.08 -11.29
CA SER A 131 2.14 -12.41 -12.58
C SER A 131 0.83 -11.96 -13.19
N MET A 132 -0.23 -12.76 -13.07
CA MET A 132 -1.57 -12.36 -13.51
C MET A 132 -2.07 -11.13 -12.77
N THR A 133 -1.89 -11.08 -11.45
CA THR A 133 -2.29 -9.93 -10.62
C THR A 133 -1.48 -8.68 -10.94
N GLU A 134 -0.17 -8.81 -11.15
CA GLU A 134 0.68 -7.68 -11.55
C GLU A 134 0.29 -7.15 -12.95
N ARG A 135 -0.11 -8.04 -13.88
CA ARG A 135 -0.49 -7.67 -15.26
C ARG A 135 -1.92 -7.14 -15.40
N SER A 136 -2.87 -7.63 -14.61
CA SER A 136 -4.29 -7.25 -14.71
C SER A 136 -4.64 -5.93 -14.02
N PHE A 137 -3.76 -5.43 -13.15
CA PHE A 137 -3.99 -4.18 -12.39
C PHE A 137 -2.82 -3.20 -12.43
N PRO A 138 -2.26 -2.85 -13.60
CA PRO A 138 -1.05 -2.04 -13.68
C PRO A 138 -1.24 -0.59 -13.17
N TRP A 139 -2.48 -0.12 -13.09
CA TRP A 139 -2.85 1.21 -12.58
C TRP A 139 -3.15 1.24 -11.07
N ILE A 140 -3.36 0.09 -10.43
CA ILE A 140 -3.62 0.05 -8.99
C ILE A 140 -2.27 0.11 -8.26
N PRO A 141 -2.07 1.05 -7.31
CA PRO A 141 -0.80 1.16 -6.60
C PRO A 141 -0.42 -0.14 -5.89
N PHE A 142 0.77 -0.66 -6.17
CA PHE A 142 1.26 -1.86 -5.50
C PHE A 142 1.63 -1.55 -4.04
N LYS A 143 1.33 -2.49 -3.14
CA LYS A 143 1.94 -2.55 -1.81
C LYS A 143 3.44 -2.71 -2.04
N LYS A 144 4.25 -1.77 -1.53
CA LYS A 144 5.72 -1.91 -1.53
C LYS A 144 6.02 -3.31 -1.00
N ARG A 145 6.68 -4.16 -1.80
CA ARG A 145 7.12 -5.48 -1.36
C ARG A 145 7.80 -5.29 0.00
N GLN A 146 7.31 -5.95 1.05
CA GLN A 146 8.23 -6.47 2.07
C GLN A 146 9.01 -7.59 1.38
N THR A 147 9.87 -7.21 0.44
CA THR A 147 10.89 -8.13 -0.03
C THR A 147 11.73 -8.32 1.21
N ILE A 148 11.84 -9.56 1.69
CA ILE A 148 13.08 -10.04 2.27
C ILE A 148 14.10 -9.89 1.13
N ALA A 149 14.52 -8.65 0.89
CA ALA A 149 15.65 -8.36 0.05
C ALA A 149 16.79 -9.04 0.79
N SER A 150 17.46 -9.96 0.10
CA SER A 150 18.80 -10.44 0.42
C SER A 150 19.51 -9.52 1.41
N VAL A 151 19.75 -10.05 2.61
CA VAL A 151 20.47 -9.43 3.74
C VAL A 151 21.87 -8.89 3.35
N SER A 152 22.32 -9.12 2.11
CA SER A 152 23.64 -8.73 1.63
C SER A 152 23.77 -7.31 1.09
N ASN A 153 22.70 -6.53 0.85
CA ASN A 153 22.84 -5.20 0.22
C ASN A 153 21.91 -4.07 0.75
N GLN A 154 21.21 -4.25 1.88
CA GLN A 154 20.46 -3.14 2.47
C GLN A 154 21.43 -2.14 3.11
N SER A 155 21.74 -1.07 2.38
CA SER A 155 22.38 0.12 2.97
C SER A 155 21.45 0.72 4.01
N SER A 156 21.97 1.03 5.20
CA SER A 156 21.22 1.78 6.20
C SER A 156 20.68 3.09 5.61
N ARG A 157 19.38 3.30 5.76
CA ARG A 157 18.70 4.53 5.34
C ARG A 157 18.42 5.38 6.57
N GLU A 158 18.48 6.69 6.44
CA GLU A 158 18.14 7.61 7.52
C GLU A 158 17.08 8.60 7.05
N LEU A 159 15.94 8.62 7.74
CA LEU A 159 14.87 9.59 7.56
C LEU A 159 15.08 10.74 8.56
N ILE A 160 15.18 11.95 8.04
CA ILE A 160 15.37 13.18 8.82
C ILE A 160 14.07 13.99 8.72
N PHE A 161 13.29 14.02 9.80
CA PHE A 161 12.09 14.85 9.88
C PHE A 161 12.47 16.25 10.37
N VAL A 162 12.21 17.27 9.56
CA VAL A 162 12.39 18.68 9.92
C VAL A 162 11.03 19.25 10.32
N ILE A 163 10.85 19.51 11.60
CA ILE A 163 9.55 19.76 12.23
C ILE A 163 9.46 21.19 12.72
N ASP A 164 8.45 21.88 12.23
CA ASP A 164 8.08 23.21 12.66
C ASP A 164 7.44 23.17 14.07
N LEU A 165 8.06 23.89 15.02
CA LEU A 165 7.55 24.03 16.38
C LEU A 165 6.63 25.25 16.55
N SER A 166 6.33 26.01 15.50
CA SER A 166 5.38 27.11 15.62
C SER A 166 4.00 26.62 16.11
N PRO A 167 3.26 27.44 16.90
CA PRO A 167 1.88 27.15 17.26
C PRO A 167 0.97 26.94 16.05
N SER A 168 1.25 27.60 14.91
CA SER A 168 0.49 27.48 13.66
C SER A 168 0.60 26.12 12.98
N PHE A 169 1.52 25.25 13.41
CA PHE A 169 1.67 23.88 12.91
C PHE A 169 1.38 22.83 13.99
N GLN A 170 0.81 23.24 15.13
CA GLN A 170 0.59 22.33 16.26
C GLN A 170 -0.33 21.16 15.90
N ARG A 171 -1.42 21.42 15.19
CA ARG A 171 -2.41 20.39 14.83
C ARG A 171 -1.80 19.32 13.94
N GLU A 172 -1.12 19.73 12.87
CA GLU A 172 -0.45 18.86 11.92
C GLU A 172 0.69 18.10 12.59
N ARG A 173 1.43 18.76 13.49
CA ARG A 173 2.47 18.09 14.29
C ARG A 173 1.88 17.03 15.20
N GLU A 174 0.76 17.28 15.88
CA GLU A 174 0.07 16.26 16.69
C GLU A 174 -0.45 15.08 15.86
N GLU A 175 -0.97 15.36 14.66
CA GLU A 175 -1.37 14.32 13.69
C GLU A 175 -0.17 13.48 13.25
N TRP A 176 0.97 14.12 12.95
CA TRP A 176 2.22 13.43 12.66
C TRP A 176 2.72 12.60 13.85
N VAL A 177 2.69 13.15 15.07
CA VAL A 177 3.06 12.39 16.28
C VAL A 177 2.19 11.14 16.44
N ARG A 178 0.88 11.25 16.21
CA ARG A 178 -0.05 10.09 16.23
C ARG A 178 0.30 9.09 15.13
N PHE A 179 0.59 9.56 13.92
CA PHE A 179 1.04 8.71 12.82
C PHE A 179 2.32 7.94 13.17
N VAL A 180 3.35 8.62 13.67
CA VAL A 180 4.62 8.00 14.07
C VAL A 180 4.42 6.95 15.16
N LYS A 181 3.60 7.25 16.18
CA LYS A 181 3.33 6.32 17.29
C LYS A 181 2.69 5.00 16.84
N ASN A 182 1.89 5.05 15.78
CA ASN A 182 1.12 3.94 15.24
C ASN A 182 1.79 3.22 14.06
N THR A 183 2.95 3.71 13.60
CA THR A 183 3.67 3.17 12.44
C THR A 183 4.79 2.22 12.90
N SER A 184 4.99 1.12 12.17
CA SER A 184 6.17 0.25 12.29
C SER A 184 7.20 0.59 11.22
N TRP A 185 8.48 0.55 11.59
CA TRP A 185 9.59 1.01 10.77
C TRP A 185 10.61 -0.13 10.68
N ASP A 186 11.27 -0.25 9.53
CA ASP A 186 12.31 -1.27 9.31
C ASP A 186 13.52 -1.02 10.24
N SER A 187 14.14 -2.08 10.76
CA SER A 187 15.27 -1.98 11.70
C SER A 187 16.51 -1.32 11.08
N LEU A 188 16.58 -1.31 9.74
CA LEU A 188 17.65 -0.68 8.97
C LEU A 188 17.34 0.78 8.60
N THR A 189 16.16 1.28 8.97
CA THR A 189 15.76 2.68 8.79
C THR A 189 15.96 3.44 10.11
N GLY A 190 16.98 4.30 10.12
CA GLY A 190 17.21 5.24 11.19
C GLY A 190 16.32 6.47 11.10
N ILE A 191 15.99 7.06 12.25
CA ILE A 191 15.09 8.21 12.33
C ILE A 191 15.77 9.31 13.12
N ARG A 192 15.78 10.51 12.57
CA ARG A 192 16.29 11.69 13.23
C ARG A 192 15.24 12.80 13.16
N ILE A 193 15.11 13.53 14.26
CA ILE A 193 14.22 14.68 14.34
C ILE A 193 15.08 15.93 14.40
N VAL A 194 14.78 16.87 13.53
CA VAL A 194 15.27 18.25 13.58
C VAL A 194 14.07 19.12 13.82
N THR A 195 14.16 20.01 14.79
CA THR A 195 13.11 20.96 15.11
C THR A 195 13.58 22.36 14.77
N PHE A 196 12.66 23.21 14.33
CA PHE A 196 12.95 24.62 14.10
C PHE A 196 11.75 25.50 14.49
N SER A 197 12.07 26.71 14.90
CA SER A 197 11.18 27.81 15.29
C SER A 197 12.01 29.08 15.39
N GLU A 198 11.37 30.22 15.70
CA GLU A 198 11.99 31.53 15.89
C GLU A 198 13.39 31.48 16.54
N GLY A 199 14.43 31.58 15.72
CA GLY A 199 15.83 31.59 16.16
C GLY A 199 16.29 30.35 16.94
N LYS A 200 15.55 29.25 16.90
CA LYS A 200 15.86 28.03 17.64
C LYS A 200 15.75 26.80 16.76
N ILE A 201 16.89 26.14 16.58
CA ILE A 201 17.01 24.86 15.87
C ILE A 201 17.56 23.82 16.85
N SER A 202 17.04 22.61 16.81
CA SER A 202 17.56 21.50 17.61
C SER A 202 17.55 20.20 16.82
N ILE A 203 18.72 19.57 16.71
CA ILE A 203 18.90 18.25 16.11
C ILE A 203 18.89 17.23 17.24
N LEU A 204 17.84 16.42 17.33
CA LEU A 204 17.74 15.36 18.33
C LEU A 204 18.66 14.19 17.95
N PRO A 205 19.16 13.42 18.95
CA PRO A 205 19.93 12.22 18.67
C PRO A 205 19.11 11.26 17.82
N LYS A 206 19.80 10.52 16.94
CA LYS A 206 19.17 9.48 16.13
C LYS A 206 18.52 8.46 17.04
N ALA A 207 17.22 8.24 16.88
CA ALA A 207 16.50 7.27 17.68
C ALA A 207 17.00 5.85 17.36
N SER A 208 17.40 5.12 18.39
CA SER A 208 17.84 3.73 18.32
C SER A 208 16.67 2.73 18.41
N SER A 209 15.50 3.20 18.86
CA SER A 209 14.29 2.39 19.03
C SER A 209 13.02 3.24 18.89
N LEU A 210 11.89 2.56 18.67
CA LEU A 210 10.58 3.21 18.66
C LEU A 210 10.22 3.82 20.03
N ALA A 211 10.68 3.21 21.14
CA ALA A 211 10.47 3.75 22.47
C ALA A 211 11.20 5.08 22.66
N GLU A 212 12.46 5.17 22.22
CA GLU A 212 13.24 6.41 22.26
C GLU A 212 12.61 7.49 21.38
N LEU A 213 12.20 7.14 20.16
CA LEU A 213 11.49 8.05 19.27
C LEU A 213 10.21 8.57 19.90
N ARG A 214 9.43 7.71 20.55
CA ARG A 214 8.19 8.09 21.26
C ARG A 214 8.44 9.10 22.38
N THR A 215 9.56 8.97 23.09
CA THR A 215 9.98 9.94 24.10
C THR A 215 10.39 11.27 23.46
N GLN A 216 11.18 11.22 22.38
CA GLN A 216 11.63 12.42 21.66
C GLN A 216 10.45 13.21 21.05
N ILE A 217 9.49 12.54 20.43
CA ILE A 217 8.30 13.23 19.86
C ILE A 217 7.32 13.70 20.94
N GLY A 218 7.24 12.99 22.07
CA GLY A 218 6.37 13.34 23.19
C GLY A 218 6.83 14.61 23.93
N SER A 219 8.11 14.98 23.81
CA SER A 219 8.66 16.19 24.43
C SER A 219 8.59 17.44 23.54
N LEU A 220 8.12 17.32 22.29
CA LEU A 220 8.00 18.44 21.37
C LEU A 220 6.90 19.41 21.83
N LYS A 221 7.30 20.65 22.14
CA LYS A 221 6.38 21.73 22.56
C LYS A 221 6.37 22.84 21.52
N SER A 222 5.21 23.48 21.35
CA SER A 222 5.09 24.66 20.50
C SER A 222 5.96 25.79 21.05
N PHE A 223 6.68 26.50 20.19
CA PHE A 223 7.50 27.66 20.54
C PHE A 223 7.70 28.58 19.33
N GLY A 224 7.66 29.90 19.56
CA GLY A 224 8.03 30.94 18.59
C GLY A 224 7.17 30.98 17.32
N LYS A 225 7.40 31.97 16.46
CA LYS A 225 6.91 31.98 15.07
C LYS A 225 7.99 31.46 14.13
N SER A 226 7.64 30.58 13.20
CA SER A 226 8.57 30.09 12.18
C SER A 226 8.41 30.87 10.87
N ASN A 227 9.51 31.03 10.14
CA ASN A 227 9.54 31.57 8.78
C ASN A 227 10.49 30.73 7.88
N LEU A 228 10.58 31.10 6.60
CA LEU A 228 11.44 30.37 5.65
C LEU A 228 12.94 30.52 5.94
N ASP A 229 13.36 31.59 6.62
CA ASP A 229 14.77 31.78 7.03
C ASP A 229 15.14 30.77 8.12
N ASP A 230 14.27 30.56 9.12
CA ASP A 230 14.46 29.55 10.17
C ASP A 230 14.54 28.13 9.56
N LEU A 231 13.69 27.82 8.57
CA LEU A 231 13.74 26.54 7.85
C LEU A 231 15.06 26.39 7.05
N SER A 232 15.48 27.46 6.36
CA SER A 232 16.72 27.46 5.58
C SER A 232 17.92 27.22 6.49
N GLU A 233 17.95 27.86 7.66
CA GLU A 233 18.99 27.65 8.66
C GLU A 233 18.97 26.22 9.22
N ALA A 234 17.78 25.63 9.44
CA ALA A 234 17.65 24.24 9.87
C ALA A 234 18.24 23.26 8.84
N LEU A 235 17.98 23.47 7.55
CA LEU A 235 18.53 22.66 6.47
C LEU A 235 20.05 22.84 6.32
N LEU A 236 20.56 24.06 6.52
CA LEU A 236 22.00 24.31 6.55
C LEU A 236 22.68 23.60 7.73
N ASN A 237 22.04 23.60 8.91
CA ASN A 237 22.55 22.87 10.08
C ASN A 237 22.53 21.35 9.86
N ILE A 238 21.49 20.80 9.23
CA ILE A 238 21.45 19.39 8.79
C ILE A 238 22.65 19.09 7.90
N LYS A 239 22.88 19.91 6.86
CA LYS A 239 24.02 19.74 5.95
C LYS A 239 25.34 19.79 6.72
N ARG A 240 25.55 20.77 7.60
CA ARG A 240 26.81 20.90 8.37
C ARG A 240 27.04 19.75 9.35
N SER A 241 25.99 19.32 10.06
CA SER A 241 26.11 18.32 11.13
C SER A 241 26.05 16.88 10.64
N LEU A 242 25.56 16.62 9.43
CA LEU A 242 25.33 15.27 8.91
C LEU A 242 26.16 14.94 7.65
N VAL A 243 26.89 15.89 7.08
CA VAL A 243 27.95 15.61 6.09
C VAL A 243 29.05 14.80 6.79
N GLY A 244 29.14 13.50 6.45
CA GLY A 244 30.07 12.53 7.06
C GLY A 244 29.39 11.41 7.86
N SER A 245 28.06 11.40 7.95
CA SER A 245 27.30 10.30 8.56
C SER A 245 27.48 8.97 7.78
N VAL A 246 27.60 7.85 8.51
CA VAL A 246 27.79 6.49 7.99
C VAL A 246 26.61 5.98 7.14
N SER A 247 25.46 6.67 7.15
CA SER A 247 24.30 6.30 6.35
C SER A 247 24.51 6.64 4.86
N LYS A 248 24.43 5.62 3.99
CA LYS A 248 24.65 5.79 2.53
C LYS A 248 23.49 6.48 1.80
N SER A 249 22.34 6.66 2.47
CA SER A 249 21.13 7.23 1.89
C SER A 249 20.34 7.99 2.96
N GLN A 250 20.27 9.31 2.84
CA GLN A 250 19.51 10.20 3.71
C GLN A 250 18.34 10.81 2.95
N GLU A 251 17.15 10.80 3.55
CA GLU A 251 15.95 11.45 3.01
C GLU A 251 15.43 12.48 4.01
N VAL A 252 15.23 13.70 3.54
CA VAL A 252 14.78 14.83 4.38
C VAL A 252 13.30 15.07 4.11
N VAL A 253 12.48 14.96 5.14
CA VAL A 253 11.03 15.22 5.09
C VAL A 253 10.74 16.47 5.91
N ILE A 254 10.20 17.49 5.25
CA ILE A 254 9.91 18.79 5.88
C ILE A 254 8.43 18.86 6.24
N LEU A 255 8.14 19.19 7.50
CA LEU A 255 6.81 19.32 8.08
C LEU A 255 6.66 20.74 8.63
N THR A 256 6.02 21.63 7.87
CA THR A 256 6.00 23.06 8.19
C THR A 256 4.79 23.80 7.64
N ASN A 257 4.46 24.92 8.32
CA ASN A 257 3.55 25.96 7.83
C ASN A 257 4.27 27.32 7.75
N ALA A 258 5.61 27.32 7.71
CA ALA A 258 6.43 28.52 7.60
C ALA A 258 6.10 29.24 6.29
N LYS A 259 5.81 30.53 6.40
CA LYS A 259 5.48 31.38 5.25
C LYS A 259 6.66 32.30 4.94
N GLY A 260 6.87 32.55 3.66
CA GLY A 260 7.78 33.59 3.20
C GLY A 260 7.14 34.97 3.34
N LYS A 261 7.95 36.01 3.45
CA LYS A 261 7.47 37.36 3.12
C LYS A 261 7.10 37.38 1.64
N SER A 262 5.90 37.82 1.29
CA SER A 262 5.58 38.15 -0.10
C SER A 262 6.61 39.17 -0.58
N LEU A 263 7.40 38.81 -1.59
CA LEU A 263 8.13 39.77 -2.39
C LEU A 263 7.07 40.63 -3.09
N ILE A 264 6.79 41.81 -2.54
CA ILE A 264 6.22 42.90 -3.34
C ILE A 264 7.40 43.35 -4.20
N LEU A 265 7.45 42.85 -5.43
CA LEU A 265 8.19 43.49 -6.51
C LEU A 265 7.48 44.81 -6.78
N LEU A 266 8.06 45.91 -6.30
CA LEU A 266 7.81 47.26 -6.82
C LEU A 266 8.52 47.41 -8.16
#